data_AF-A0A351AP06-F1
#
_entry.id   AF-A0A351AP06-F1
#
_cell.length_a   1.000
_cell.length_b   1.000
_cell.length_c   1.000
_cell.angle_alpha   90.00
_cell.angle_beta   90.00
_cell.angle_gamma   90.00
#
_symmetry.space_group_name_H-M   'P 1'
#
loop_
_entity.id
_entity.type
_entity.pdbx_description
1 polymer ?
#
loop_
_entity_poly.entity_id
_entity_poly.type
_entity_poly.pdbx_seq_one_letter_code
_entity_poly.pdbx_strand_id
1 'polypeptide(L)' 'AQSKYTSAKEQAKYAEQSYELTAEQFNIGMKNTVELITAQNNLLNARVQLLQSKYTALMNNALLDIYQGNYKIK' A
#
# COMPACT_ATOMS: atom_id res chain seq x y z
N ALA A 1 7.63 -8.17 -9.93
CA ALA A 1 6.87 -6.93 -9.62
C ALA A 1 5.45 -7.22 -9.15
N GLN A 2 4.73 -8.14 -9.81
CA GLN A 2 3.38 -8.55 -9.38
C GLN A 2 3.32 -9.04 -7.92
N SER A 3 4.28 -9.85 -7.48
CA SER A 3 4.35 -10.31 -6.07
C SER A 3 4.48 -9.15 -5.08
N LYS A 4 5.31 -8.14 -5.39
CA LYS A 4 5.47 -6.93 -4.57
C LYS A 4 4.15 -6.14 -4.46
N TYR A 5 3.38 -6.06 -5.54
CA TYR A 5 2.05 -5.44 -5.51
C TYR A 5 1.08 -6.20 -4.61
N THR A 6 1.03 -7.53 -4.71
CA THR A 6 0.18 -8.37 -3.84
C THR A 6 0.55 -8.22 -2.36
N SER A 7 1.86 -8.26 -2.04
CA SER A 7 2.32 -8.05 -0.66
C SER A 7 2.00 -6.65 -0.15
N ALA A 8 2.22 -5.61 -0.96
CA ALA A 8 1.89 -4.24 -0.58
C ALA A 8 0.37 -4.03 -0.38
N LYS A 9 -0.46 -4.76 -1.13
CA LYS A 9 -1.92 -4.73 -0.98
C LYS A 9 -2.34 -5.30 0.37
N GLU A 10 -1.82 -6.46 0.76
CA GLU A 10 -2.11 -7.02 2.08
C GLU A 10 -1.55 -6.15 3.21
N GLN A 11 -0.34 -5.59 3.03
CA GLN A 11 0.24 -4.68 4.02
C GLN A 11 -0.62 -3.42 4.23
N ALA A 12 -1.17 -2.83 3.16
CA ALA A 12 -2.08 -1.70 3.27
C ALA A 12 -3.38 -2.07 4.01
N LYS A 13 -3.92 -3.26 3.75
CA LYS A 13 -5.10 -3.79 4.44
C LYS A 13 -4.84 -4.00 5.94
N TYR A 14 -3.70 -4.60 6.30
CA TYR A 14 -3.33 -4.77 7.71
C TYR A 14 -3.12 -3.43 8.42
N ALA A 15 -2.48 -2.46 7.75
CA ALA A 15 -2.27 -1.13 8.31
C ALA A 15 -3.58 -0.38 8.53
N GLU A 16 -4.58 -0.59 7.67
CA GLU A 16 -5.92 -0.02 7.79
C GLU A 16 -6.65 -0.59 9.01
N GLN A 17 -6.69 -1.91 9.15
CA GLN A 17 -7.29 -2.58 10.32
C GLN A 17 -6.59 -2.18 11.64
N SER A 18 -5.27 -2.06 11.62
CA SER A 18 -4.49 -1.62 12.78
C SER A 18 -4.80 -0.17 13.17
N TYR A 19 -4.97 0.71 12.19
CA TYR A 19 -5.40 2.09 12.42
C TYR A 19 -6.82 2.15 12.99
N GLU A 20 -7.77 1.42 12.41
CA GLU A 20 -9.16 1.35 12.88
C GLU A 20 -9.22 0.91 14.35
N LEU A 21 -8.53 -0.19 14.69
CA LEU A 21 -8.44 -0.66 16.08
C LEU A 21 -7.80 0.38 17.00
N THR A 22 -6.71 1.03 16.57
CA THR A 22 -6.05 2.06 17.38
C THR A 22 -6.95 3.26 17.60
N ALA A 23 -7.74 3.65 16.59
CA ALA A 23 -8.71 4.73 16.68
C ALA A 23 -9.87 4.38 17.64
N GLU A 24 -10.39 3.16 17.59
CA GLU A 24 -11.39 2.68 18.55
C GLU A 24 -10.86 2.73 19.99
N GLN A 25 -9.64 2.22 20.20
CA GLN A 25 -9.00 2.24 21.52
C GLN A 25 -8.68 3.65 22.01
N PHE A 26 -8.32 4.57 21.12
CA PHE A 26 -8.13 5.99 21.42
C PHE A 26 -9.44 6.65 21.86
N ASN A 27 -10.54 6.38 21.16
CA ASN A 27 -11.86 6.96 21.48
C ASN A 27 -12.37 6.56 22.86
N ILE A 28 -11.94 5.41 23.39
CA ILE A 28 -12.24 4.96 24.76
C ILE A 28 -11.09 5.25 25.76
N GLY A 29 -10.11 6.07 25.37
CA GLY A 29 -9.03 6.53 26.26
C GLY A 29 -7.94 5.50 26.57
N MET A 30 -7.92 4.35 25.89
CA MET A 30 -6.90 3.30 26.10
C MET A 30 -5.61 3.55 25.31
N LYS A 31 -5.64 4.44 24.32
CA LYS A 31 -4.49 4.85 23.50
C LYS A 31 -4.30 6.35 23.56
N ASN A 32 -3.06 6.80 23.44
CA ASN A 32 -2.75 8.23 23.37
C ASN A 32 -2.69 8.75 21.92
N THR A 33 -2.63 10.08 21.76
CA THR A 33 -2.57 10.74 20.45
C THR A 33 -1.33 10.37 19.63
N VAL A 34 -0.20 10.08 20.28
CA VAL A 34 1.04 9.65 19.59
C VAL A 34 0.84 8.29 18.95
N GLU A 35 0.19 7.35 19.63
CA GLU A 35 -0.11 6.02 19.08
C GLU A 35 -1.09 6.12 17.90
N LEU A 36 -2.12 6.96 18.01
CA LEU A 36 -3.06 7.21 16.91
C LEU A 36 -2.35 7.79 15.67
N ILE A 37 -1.52 8.83 15.86
CA ILE A 37 -0.75 9.45 14.77
C ILE A 37 0.24 8.46 14.17
N THR A 38 0.86 7.59 14.99
CA THR A 38 1.78 6.55 14.52
C THR A 38 1.05 5.55 13.64
N ALA A 39 -0.13 5.07 14.06
CA ALA A 39 -0.94 4.16 13.25
C ALA A 39 -1.39 4.82 11.93
N GLN A 40 -1.75 6.10 11.98
CA GLN A 40 -2.12 6.86 10.78
C GLN A 40 -0.95 7.01 9.80
N ASN A 41 0.25 7.30 10.30
CA ASN A 41 1.47 7.38 9.49
C ASN A 41 1.81 6.02 8.86
N ASN A 42 1.65 4.93 9.60
CA ASN A 42 1.85 3.58 9.08
C ASN A 42 0.87 3.24 7.93
N LEU A 43 -0.41 3.60 8.09
CA LEU A 43 -1.42 3.45 7.05
C LEU A 43 -1.07 4.29 5.80
N LEU A 44 -0.67 5.55 5.99
CA LEU A 44 -0.26 6.41 4.88
C LEU A 44 0.92 5.82 4.11
N ASN A 45 1.96 5.38 4.83
CA ASN A 45 3.14 4.76 4.23
C ASN A 45 2.77 3.49 3.44
N ALA A 46 1.93 2.62 4.00
CA ALA A 46 1.49 1.40 3.31
C ALA A 46 0.68 1.71 2.05
N ARG A 47 -0.18 2.74 2.07
CA ARG A 47 -0.93 3.21 0.88
C ARG A 47 0.01 3.76 -0.21
N VAL A 48 1.03 4.54 0.16
CA VAL A 48 2.05 5.04 -0.79
C VAL A 48 2.83 3.88 -1.42
N GLN A 49 3.23 2.88 -0.63
CA GLN A 49 3.93 1.69 -1.14
C GLN A 49 3.07 0.84 -2.08
N LEU A 50 1.77 0.69 -1.77
CA LEU A 50 0.81 0.03 -2.66
C LEU A 50 0.71 0.78 -4.00
N LEU A 51 0.62 2.10 -3.97
CA LEU A 51 0.56 2.91 -5.18
C LEU A 51 1.83 2.76 -6.03
N GLN A 52 3.01 2.88 -5.41
CA GLN A 52 4.29 2.72 -6.08
C GLN A 52 4.44 1.32 -6.69
N SER A 53 4.10 0.27 -5.94
CA SER A 53 4.20 -1.11 -6.43
C SER A 53 3.26 -1.41 -7.59
N LYS A 54 2.05 -0.80 -7.61
CA LYS A 54 1.12 -0.89 -8.73
C LYS A 54 1.74 -0.31 -10.01
N TYR A 55 2.29 0.90 -9.94
CA TYR A 55 2.91 1.53 -11.11
C TYR A 55 4.17 0.80 -11.57
N THR A 56 4.99 0.31 -10.64
CA THR A 56 6.15 -0.53 -10.99
C THR A 56 5.73 -1.83 -11.68
N ALA A 57 4.62 -2.46 -11.27
CA ALA A 57 4.12 -3.66 -11.94
C ALA A 57 3.63 -3.36 -13.36
N LEU A 58 2.90 -2.26 -13.56
CA LEU A 58 2.47 -1.82 -14.89
C LEU A 58 3.66 -1.48 -15.80
N MET A 59 4.65 -0.75 -15.27
CA MET A 59 5.85 -0.40 -16.03
C MET A 59 6.66 -1.63 -16.42
N ASN A 60 6.82 -2.60 -15.53
CA ASN A 60 7.50 -3.86 -15.85
C ASN A 60 6.78 -4.66 -16.94
N ASN A 61 5.44 -4.66 -16.93
CA ASN A 61 4.66 -5.30 -17.99
C ASN A 61 4.82 -4.56 -19.32
N ALA A 62 4.73 -3.23 -19.32
CA ALA A 62 4.94 -2.42 -20.53
C ALA A 62 6.35 -2.63 -21.13
N LEU A 63 7.38 -2.69 -20.28
CA LEU A 63 8.75 -3.01 -20.72
C LEU A 63 8.85 -4.41 -21.31
N LEU A 64 8.18 -5.41 -20.70
CA LEU A 64 8.15 -6.76 -21.22
C LEU A 64 7.51 -6.80 -22.63
N ASP A 65 6.41 -6.10 -22.82
CA ASP A 65 5.73 -6.00 -24.12
C ASP A 65 6.62 -5.34 -25.19
N ILE A 66 7.40 -4.32 -24.80
CA ILE A 66 8.42 -3.69 -25.66
C ILE A 66 9.51 -4.68 -26.04
N TYR A 67 10.10 -5.40 -25.08
CA TYR A 67 11.17 -6.35 -25.36
C TYR A 67 10.71 -7.56 -26.19
N GLN A 68 9.44 -7.94 -26.07
CA GLN A 68 8.85 -9.02 -26.88
C GLN A 68 8.46 -8.59 -28.31
N GLY A 69 8.66 -7.31 -28.67
CA GLY A 69 8.28 -6.78 -29.98
C GLY A 69 6.77 -6.62 -30.18
N ASN A 70 5.98 -6.78 -29.10
CA ASN A 70 4.51 -6.73 -29.13
C ASN A 70 3.95 -5.33 -28.81
N TYR A 71 4.81 -4.34 -28.61
CA TYR A 71 4.39 -2.98 -28.29
C TYR A 71 3.64 -2.34 -29.46
N LYS A 72 2.32 -2.41 -29.42
CA LYS A 72 1.43 -1.62 -30.26
C LYS A 72 0.95 -0.44 -29.43
N ILE A 73 1.26 0.77 -29.90
CA ILE A 73 0.60 1.98 -29.44
C ILE A 73 -0.89 1.78 -29.74
N LYS A 74 -1.71 1.67 -28.69
CA LYS A 74 -3.17 1.73 -28.79
C LYS A 74 -3.61 3.18 -28.59
#